data_AF-X1A2K4-F1
#
_entry.id   AF-X1A2K4-F1
#
_cell.length_a   1.000
_cell.length_b   1.000
_cell.length_c   1.000
_cell.angle_alpha   90.00
_cell.angle_beta   90.00
_cell.angle_gamma   90.00
#
_symmetry.space_group_name_H-M   'P 1'
#
loop_
_entity.id
_entity.type
_entity.pdbx_description
1 polymer ?
#
loop_
_entity_poly.entity_id
_entity_poly.type
_entity_poly.pdbx_seq_one_letter_code
_entity_poly.pdbx_strand_id
1 'polypeptide(L)'
;MIYNGSKLIKKKTEVNAFLTEFKNKASKTGIVLIRRDKNELAKLGLTKLEFDKEILSLTHKNYCRGPEPDKDFPGEIWIFGKNIDYDEYYVKLKISKKNVPCVSPSIPQSILFIIR
;
A
#
# COMPACT_ATOMS: atom_id res chain seq x y z
N MET A 1 6.06 21.00 2.94
CA MET A 1 6.91 20.73 1.75
C MET A 1 5.97 20.33 0.61
N ILE A 2 5.67 21.28 -0.28
CA ILE A 2 4.81 21.00 -1.44
C ILE A 2 5.71 20.35 -2.49
N TYR A 3 5.56 19.03 -2.67
CA TYR A 3 6.32 18.28 -3.66
C TYR A 3 5.87 18.67 -5.07
N ASN A 4 6.54 19.67 -5.63
CA ASN A 4 6.59 19.93 -7.07
C ASN A 4 7.52 18.90 -7.72
N GLY A 5 6.98 18.05 -8.58
CA GLY A 5 7.76 17.08 -9.35
C GLY A 5 6.85 16.17 -10.16
N SER A 6 6.65 16.54 -11.44
CA SER A 6 6.22 15.64 -12.53
C SER A 6 5.38 14.44 -12.10
N LYS A 7 4.09 14.68 -11.84
CA LYS A 7 3.08 13.65 -11.59
C LYS A 7 3.03 12.72 -12.81
N LEU A 8 3.76 11.61 -12.77
CA LEU A 8 3.53 10.46 -13.65
C LEU A 8 2.10 9.99 -13.37
N ILE A 9 1.13 10.55 -14.11
CA ILE A 9 -0.23 10.04 -14.16
C ILE A 9 -0.11 8.71 -14.91
N LYS A 10 0.22 7.66 -14.18
CA LYS A 10 0.12 6.29 -14.69
C LYS A 10 -1.30 6.11 -15.21
N LYS A 11 -1.43 5.42 -16.35
CA LYS A 11 -2.76 5.25 -16.94
C LYS A 11 -3.62 4.52 -15.92
N LYS A 12 -4.84 5.01 -15.71
CA LYS A 12 -5.85 4.39 -14.84
C LYS A 12 -5.96 2.87 -15.07
N THR A 13 -5.72 2.42 -16.31
CA THR A 13 -5.66 1.01 -16.70
C THR A 13 -4.55 0.23 -16.01
N GLU A 14 -3.33 0.78 -15.89
CA GLU A 14 -2.21 0.13 -15.20
C GLU A 14 -2.49 -0.02 -13.70
N VAL A 15 -2.97 1.04 -13.06
CA VAL A 15 -3.31 1.03 -11.64
C VAL A 15 -4.44 0.02 -11.37
N ASN A 16 -5.48 0.00 -12.19
CA ASN A 16 -6.56 -0.97 -12.06
C ASN A 16 -6.11 -2.40 -12.33
N ALA A 17 -5.21 -2.63 -13.30
CA ALA A 17 -4.64 -3.94 -13.58
C ALA A 17 -3.84 -4.45 -12.36
N PHE A 18 -2.98 -3.61 -11.78
CA PHE A 18 -2.25 -3.93 -10.56
C PHE A 18 -3.20 -4.23 -9.39
N LEU A 19 -4.20 -3.38 -9.13
CA LEU A 19 -5.17 -3.61 -8.06
C LEU A 19 -5.96 -4.91 -8.27
N THR A 20 -6.29 -5.25 -9.51
CA THR A 20 -6.99 -6.50 -9.84
C THR A 20 -6.10 -7.71 -9.56
N GLU A 21 -4.83 -7.66 -9.96
CA GLU A 21 -3.86 -8.71 -9.67
C GLU A 21 -3.64 -8.86 -8.16
N PHE A 22 -3.45 -7.73 -7.47
CA PHE A 22 -3.26 -7.67 -6.02
C PHE A 22 -4.45 -8.29 -5.30
N LYS A 23 -5.69 -7.93 -5.64
CA LYS A 23 -6.90 -8.48 -5.02
C LYS A 23 -7.06 -9.98 -5.31
N ASN A 24 -6.78 -10.43 -6.54
CA ASN A 24 -6.85 -11.84 -6.89
C ASN A 24 -5.86 -12.68 -6.07
N LYS A 25 -4.63 -12.19 -5.90
CA LYS A 25 -3.65 -12.84 -5.03
C LYS A 25 -4.02 -12.73 -3.57
N ALA A 26 -4.52 -11.58 -3.10
CA ALA A 26 -5.01 -11.38 -1.72
C ALA A 26 -6.06 -12.41 -1.34
N SER A 27 -7.02 -12.69 -2.24
CA SER A 27 -8.06 -13.69 -2.01
C SER A 27 -7.53 -15.13 -1.96
N LYS A 28 -6.38 -15.41 -2.58
CA LYS A 28 -5.78 -16.76 -2.64
C LYS A 28 -4.77 -17.01 -1.51
N THR A 29 -3.85 -16.08 -1.28
CA THR A 29 -2.70 -16.24 -0.37
C THR A 29 -2.84 -15.44 0.92
N GLY A 30 -3.83 -14.54 1.00
CA GLY A 30 -4.01 -13.63 2.12
C GLY A 30 -3.08 -12.41 2.05
N ILE A 31 -3.44 -11.35 2.76
CA ILE A 31 -2.65 -10.13 2.86
C ILE A 31 -1.75 -10.23 4.10
N VAL A 32 -0.44 -10.03 3.91
CA VAL A 32 0.51 -9.94 5.01
C VAL A 32 0.77 -8.48 5.32
N LEU A 33 0.38 -8.06 6.52
CA LEU A 33 0.69 -6.74 7.04
C LEU A 33 2.10 -6.75 7.63
N ILE A 34 2.99 -5.96 7.04
CA ILE A 34 4.35 -5.73 7.53
C ILE A 34 4.35 -4.41 8.30
N ARG A 35 4.18 -4.49 9.62
CA ARG A 35 4.20 -3.29 10.49
C ARG A 35 5.63 -2.92 10.86
N ARG A 36 5.92 -1.62 10.91
CA ARG A 36 7.10 -1.12 11.65
C ARG A 36 6.82 -1.08 13.15
N ASP A 37 5.58 -0.79 13.55
CA ASP A 37 5.17 -0.71 14.95
C ASP A 37 3.95 -1.63 15.19
N LYS A 38 4.04 -2.55 16.17
CA LYS A 38 3.00 -3.56 16.41
C LYS A 38 1.63 -2.95 16.71
N ASN A 39 1.58 -1.71 17.19
CA ASN A 39 0.35 -1.08 17.67
C ASN A 39 -0.28 -0.08 16.70
N GLU A 40 0.20 0.10 15.46
CA GLU A 40 -0.40 1.07 14.53
C GLU A 40 -1.89 0.83 14.31
N LEU A 41 -2.32 -0.39 13.98
CA LEU A 41 -3.75 -0.68 13.79
C LEU A 41 -4.58 -0.39 15.06
N ALA A 42 -4.04 -0.71 16.24
CA ALA A 42 -4.70 -0.45 17.51
C ALA A 42 -4.81 1.05 17.81
N LYS A 43 -3.80 1.84 17.40
CA LYS A 43 -3.85 3.32 17.46
C LYS A 43 -4.94 3.89 16.55
N LEU A 44 -5.24 3.21 15.44
CA LEU A 44 -6.35 3.56 14.54
C LEU A 44 -7.71 3.03 15.01
N GLY A 45 -7.76 2.25 16.10
CA GLY A 45 -8.99 1.57 16.50
C GLY A 45 -9.49 0.53 15.49
N LEU A 46 -8.68 0.17 14.48
CA LEU A 46 -9.08 -0.73 13.42
C LEU A 46 -8.64 -2.17 13.70
N THR A 47 -9.56 -3.09 13.45
CA THR A 47 -9.26 -4.52 13.46
C THR A 47 -8.58 -4.91 12.15
N LYS A 48 -7.75 -5.96 12.15
CA LYS A 48 -7.12 -6.50 10.93
C LYS A 48 -8.15 -6.74 9.80
N LEU A 49 -9.33 -7.27 10.14
CA LEU A 49 -10.41 -7.53 9.19
C LEU A 49 -10.96 -6.25 8.54
N GLU A 50 -11.20 -5.20 9.35
CA GLU A 50 -11.65 -3.90 8.83
C GLU A 50 -10.57 -3.29 7.94
N PHE A 51 -9.31 -3.38 8.36
CA PHE A 51 -8.20 -2.89 7.54
C PHE A 51 -8.07 -3.64 6.22
N ASP A 52 -8.19 -4.97 6.22
CA ASP A 52 -8.14 -5.78 5.00
C ASP A 52 -9.30 -5.39 4.04
N LYS A 53 -10.51 -5.12 4.56
CA LYS A 53 -11.62 -4.58 3.76
C LYS A 53 -11.29 -3.21 3.17
N GLU A 54 -10.68 -2.32 3.97
CA GLU A 54 -10.24 -0.99 3.51
C GLU A 54 -9.23 -1.09 2.36
N ILE A 55 -8.30 -2.05 2.42
CA ILE A 55 -7.34 -2.35 1.35
C ILE A 55 -8.05 -2.89 0.11
N LEU A 56 -8.97 -3.84 0.27
CA LEU A 56 -9.74 -4.41 -0.85
C LEU A 56 -10.68 -3.36 -1.48
N SER A 57 -11.07 -2.33 -0.74
CA SER A 57 -11.84 -1.19 -1.22
C SER A 57 -11.02 -0.18 -2.04
N LEU A 58 -9.68 -0.24 -2.03
CA LEU A 58 -8.83 0.69 -2.78
C LEU A 58 -9.15 0.68 -4.28
N THR A 59 -9.14 1.89 -4.85
CA THR A 59 -9.38 2.14 -6.28
C THR A 59 -8.26 3.01 -6.85
N HIS A 60 -8.21 3.13 -8.19
CA HIS A 60 -7.31 4.07 -8.85
C HIS A 60 -7.45 5.53 -8.39
N LYS A 61 -8.58 5.93 -7.77
CA LYS A 61 -8.75 7.28 -7.23
C LYS A 61 -7.90 7.52 -5.99
N ASN A 62 -7.61 6.46 -5.24
CA ASN A 62 -6.75 6.50 -4.06
C ASN A 62 -5.26 6.46 -4.44
N TYR A 63 -4.93 6.30 -5.72
CA TYR A 63 -3.56 6.18 -6.15
C TYR A 63 -2.81 7.50 -5.97
N CYS A 64 -1.74 7.46 -5.19
CA CYS A 64 -0.90 8.62 -4.92
C CYS A 64 0.37 8.59 -5.78
N ARG A 65 1.16 7.51 -5.69
CA ARG A 65 2.43 7.35 -6.43
C ARG A 65 2.85 5.88 -6.57
N GLY A 66 3.76 5.62 -7.51
CA GLY A 66 4.25 4.28 -7.84
C GLY A 66 4.30 4.02 -9.36
N PRO A 67 4.53 2.78 -9.80
CA PRO A 67 5.35 1.81 -9.09
C PRO A 67 6.73 2.40 -8.80
N GLU A 68 7.17 2.37 -7.55
CA GLU A 68 8.53 2.73 -7.18
C GLU A 68 9.36 1.45 -7.05
N PRO A 69 10.57 1.40 -7.64
CA PRO A 69 11.47 0.29 -7.40
C PRO A 69 11.92 0.31 -5.95
N ASP A 70 11.77 -0.82 -5.27
CA ASP A 70 12.38 -1.02 -3.95
C ASP A 70 13.90 -1.16 -4.15
N LYS A 71 14.67 -0.26 -3.53
CA LYS A 71 16.13 -0.16 -3.73
C LYS A 71 16.87 -1.38 -3.17
N ASP A 72 16.32 -2.01 -2.14
CA ASP A 72 16.96 -3.12 -1.43
C ASP A 72 16.49 -4.49 -1.93
N PHE A 73 15.31 -4.57 -2.56
CA PHE A 73 14.71 -5.84 -2.96
C PHE A 73 13.99 -5.75 -4.31
N PRO A 74 14.05 -6.80 -5.16
CA PRO A 74 13.27 -6.83 -6.39
C PRO A 74 11.77 -6.74 -6.07
N GLY A 75 11.11 -5.74 -6.64
CA GLY A 75 9.67 -5.54 -6.53
C GLY A 75 9.26 -4.09 -6.72
N GLU A 76 7.99 -3.92 -7.06
CA GLU A 76 7.36 -2.61 -7.23
C GLU A 76 6.50 -2.28 -6.03
N ILE A 77 6.68 -1.08 -5.48
CA ILE A 77 5.86 -0.54 -4.40
C ILE A 77 4.87 0.47 -4.98
N TRP A 78 3.60 0.24 -4.70
CA TRP A 78 2.51 1.12 -5.10
C TRP A 78 1.94 1.80 -3.86
N ILE A 79 1.77 3.12 -3.91
CA ILE A 79 1.37 3.93 -2.76
C ILE A 79 0.01 4.55 -3.03
N PHE A 80 -0.92 4.29 -2.12
CA PHE A 80 -2.29 4.77 -2.16
C PHE A 80 -2.57 5.63 -0.92
N GLY A 81 -3.19 6.79 -1.09
CA GLY A 81 -3.70 7.62 0.00
C GLY A 81 -5.13 7.24 0.34
N LYS A 82 -5.41 7.01 1.63
CA LYS A 82 -6.77 6.77 2.13
C LYS A 82 -6.97 7.52 3.44
N ASN A 83 -8.09 8.21 3.54
CA ASN A 83 -8.51 8.81 4.80
C ASN A 83 -9.17 7.74 5.66
N ILE A 84 -8.63 7.52 6.84
CA ILE A 84 -9.21 6.66 7.87
C ILE A 84 -9.55 7.58 9.03
N ASP A 85 -10.83 7.64 9.37
CA ASP A 85 -11.39 8.64 10.29
C ASP A 85 -11.06 10.08 9.85
N TYR A 86 -10.14 10.74 10.55
CA TYR A 86 -9.75 12.15 10.35
C TYR A 86 -8.32 12.30 9.83
N ASP A 87 -7.56 11.21 9.73
CA ASP A 87 -6.15 11.20 9.37
C ASP A 87 -5.95 10.59 7.97
N GLU A 88 -5.01 11.15 7.20
CA GLU A 88 -4.62 10.65 5.90
C GLU A 88 -3.53 9.59 6.05
N TYR A 89 -3.84 8.34 5.70
CA TYR A 89 -2.90 7.23 5.72
C TYR A 89 -2.41 6.87 4.33
N TYR A 90 -1.12 6.53 4.25
CA TYR A 90 -0.51 6.02 3.05
C TYR A 90 -0.37 4.50 3.12
N VAL A 91 -1.12 3.82 2.27
CA VAL A 91 -1.04 2.38 2.10
C VAL A 91 0.01 2.06 1.03
N LYS A 92 1.06 1.33 1.42
CA LYS A 92 2.05 0.78 0.50
C LYS A 92 1.69 -0.66 0.17
N LEU A 93 1.46 -0.97 -1.10
CA LEU A 93 1.17 -2.30 -1.62
C LEU A 93 2.38 -2.84 -2.39
N LYS A 94 2.77 -4.07 -2.08
CA LYS A 94 3.83 -4.80 -2.78
C LYS A 94 3.40 -6.24 -3.03
N ILE A 95 3.67 -6.75 -4.23
CA ILE A 95 3.53 -8.17 -4.55
C ILE A 95 4.93 -8.78 -4.48
N SER A 96 5.19 -9.63 -3.49
CA SER A 96 6.50 -10.25 -3.29
C SER A 96 6.34 -11.65 -2.72
N LYS A 97 7.03 -12.62 -3.33
CA LYS A 97 7.08 -14.01 -2.85
C LYS A 97 7.73 -14.15 -1.46
N LYS A 98 8.48 -13.14 -1.01
CA LYS A 98 9.16 -13.10 0.29
C LYS A 98 8.60 -11.97 1.17
N ASN A 99 8.46 -12.24 2.46
CA ASN A 99 8.11 -11.26 3.50
C ASN A 99 9.31 -10.37 3.84
N VAL A 100 9.87 -9.70 2.84
CA VAL A 100 11.03 -8.81 3.03
C VAL A 100 10.52 -7.43 3.45
N PRO A 101 10.90 -6.92 4.63
CA PRO A 101 10.54 -5.57 5.03
C PRO A 101 11.19 -4.58 4.04
N CYS A 102 10.37 -3.75 3.38
CA CYS A 102 10.91 -2.73 2.50
C CYS A 102 11.46 -1.56 3.34
N VAL A 103 12.67 -1.12 3.02
CA VAL A 103 13.28 0.08 3.62
C VAL A 103 12.98 1.27 2.71
N SER A 104 11.70 1.65 2.60
CA SER A 104 11.32 2.87 1.88
C SER A 104 11.55 4.10 2.77
N PRO A 105 12.30 5.13 2.31
CA PRO A 105 12.49 6.36 3.06
C PRO A 105 11.19 7.16 3.14
N SER A 106 10.98 7.80 4.30
CA SER A 106 10.21 9.04 4.46
C SER A 106 8.73 9.08 4.00
N ILE A 107 7.87 8.23 4.58
CA ILE A 107 6.45 8.60 4.77
C ILE A 107 6.07 8.33 6.23
N PRO A 108 5.85 9.38 7.06
CA PRO A 108 5.26 9.21 8.38
C PRO A 108 3.84 8.65 8.23
N GLN A 109 3.44 7.71 9.09
CA GLN A 109 2.12 7.05 9.08
C GLN A 109 1.82 6.20 7.81
N SER A 110 2.83 5.54 7.24
CA SER A 110 2.60 4.60 6.13
C SER A 110 2.55 3.14 6.58
N ILE A 111 1.51 2.42 6.16
CA ILE A 111 1.32 1.00 6.47
C ILE A 111 1.70 0.16 5.24
N LEU A 112 2.61 -0.81 5.42
CA LEU A 112 3.13 -1.65 4.33
C LEU A 112 2.46 -3.02 4.30
N PHE A 113 2.00 -3.41 3.12
CA PHE A 113 1.40 -4.71 2.84
C PHE A 113 2.17 -5.46 1.77
N ILE A 114 2.35 -6.74 2.03
CA ILE A 114 2.98 -7.68 1.10
C ILE A 114 2.02 -8.84 0.84
N ILE A 115 1.86 -9.18 -0.44
CA ILE A 115 1.16 -10.39 -0.86
C ILE A 115 2.14 -11.39 -1.45
N ARG A 116 1.98 -12.67 -1.07
CA ARG A 116 2.76 -13.81 -1.56
C ARG A 116 2.28 -14.33 -2.90
#